data_AF-A0A257G6Q4-F1
#
_entry.id   AF-A0A257G6Q4-F1
#
_cell.length_a   1.000
_cell.length_b   1.000
_cell.length_c   1.000
_cell.angle_alpha   90.00
_cell.angle_beta   90.00
_cell.angle_gamma   90.00
#
_symmetry.space_group_name_H-M   'P 1'
#
loop_
_entity.id
_entity.type
_entity.pdbx_description
1 polymer ?
#
loop_
_entity_poly.entity_id
_entity_poly.type
_entity_poly.pdbx_seq_one_letter_code
_entity_poly.pdbx_strand_id
1 'polypeptide(L)'
;MRHGGTRLLRERYDRAQQHLQVHRRPGGRLADQQVMSHPVPRRSLLRRLLPRLLDDRRGVSAIEFGMTAPILFLVVFGTLQVAQSYYVNTVLNGAVNAAARKSSLQSGQTSATALDTLVSTMVKYVMPTANVTFTRKNYAEFTQVGRPEDFTDTNKNGVYDATECFVDMNGNSLWDADMGKTGLGGANDIVVYTVTVSYKQWFGFAKMFGLPEYQTIPSTTILKNQPFATQATRTGVSKCP
;
A
#
# COMPACT_ATOMS: atom_id res chain seq x y z
N MET A 1 -44.54 35.56 -22.73
CA MET A 1 -45.58 35.70 -21.70
C MET A 1 -45.05 35.19 -20.36
N ARG A 2 -44.94 36.13 -19.42
CA ARG A 2 -45.18 36.05 -17.96
C ARG A 2 -44.60 34.88 -17.13
N HIS A 3 -43.58 35.26 -16.33
CA HIS A 3 -43.64 35.41 -14.86
C HIS A 3 -44.59 34.49 -14.08
N GLY A 4 -44.04 33.61 -13.22
CA GLY A 4 -44.81 32.85 -12.25
C GLY A 4 -44.07 32.34 -11.00
N GLY A 5 -42.81 32.73 -10.75
CA GLY A 5 -41.99 32.12 -9.69
C GLY A 5 -41.93 32.86 -8.34
N THR A 6 -42.42 34.10 -8.24
CA THR A 6 -42.18 34.99 -7.08
C THR A 6 -43.36 35.15 -6.13
N ARG A 7 -44.45 34.36 -6.28
CA ARG A 7 -45.67 34.54 -5.48
C ARG A 7 -45.72 33.69 -4.20
N LEU A 8 -45.03 32.55 -4.15
CA LEU A 8 -45.14 31.60 -3.02
C LEU A 8 -44.23 31.89 -1.83
N LEU A 9 -43.22 32.75 -1.97
CA LEU A 9 -42.32 33.11 -0.87
C LEU A 9 -42.77 34.34 -0.06
N ARG A 10 -43.73 35.14 -0.57
CA ARG A 10 -44.31 36.28 0.18
C ARG A 10 -45.39 35.87 1.18
N GLU A 11 -46.19 34.86 0.89
CA GLU A 11 -47.28 34.43 1.78
C GLU A 11 -46.81 33.80 3.10
N ARG A 12 -45.58 33.27 3.15
CA ARG A 12 -45.03 32.72 4.40
C ARG A 12 -44.45 33.76 5.34
N TYR A 13 -44.10 34.95 4.84
CA TYR A 13 -43.56 36.02 5.69
C TYR A 13 -44.68 36.81 6.40
N ASP A 14 -45.83 37.02 5.75
CA ASP A 14 -46.95 37.76 6.32
C ASP A 14 -47.68 37.01 7.46
N ARG A 15 -47.68 35.67 7.46
CA ARG A 15 -48.24 34.89 8.58
C ARG A 15 -47.41 34.94 9.86
N ALA A 16 -46.12 35.31 9.78
CA ALA A 16 -45.26 35.40 10.97
C ALA A 16 -45.42 36.73 11.73
N GLN A 17 -46.01 37.76 11.12
CA GLN A 17 -46.21 39.07 11.76
C GLN A 17 -47.58 39.24 12.42
N GLN A 18 -48.56 38.37 12.16
CA GLN A 18 -49.91 38.49 12.74
C GLN A 18 -50.07 37.95 14.16
N HIS A 19 -49.05 37.32 14.76
CA HIS A 19 -49.12 36.83 16.13
C HIS A 19 -48.51 37.77 17.19
N LEU A 20 -48.09 38.98 16.81
CA LEU A 20 -47.34 39.91 17.67
C LEU A 20 -48.12 41.13 18.17
N GLN A 21 -49.45 41.18 18.00
CA GLN A 21 -50.25 42.30 18.48
C GLN A 21 -51.54 41.88 19.17
N VAL A 22 -51.45 41.25 20.35
CA VAL A 22 -52.58 41.22 21.29
C VAL A 22 -52.06 41.28 22.73
N HIS A 23 -51.92 42.50 23.25
CA HIS A 23 -52.39 42.94 24.57
C HIS A 23 -51.69 44.23 25.02
N ARG A 24 -52.26 45.36 24.60
CA ARG A 24 -52.02 46.66 25.23
C ARG A 24 -53.27 46.99 26.06
N ARG A 25 -53.18 46.86 27.39
CA ARG A 25 -54.19 47.40 28.32
C ARG A 25 -53.77 48.79 28.77
N PRO A 26 -54.72 49.72 28.98
CA PRO A 26 -54.43 51.11 29.30
C PRO A 26 -54.18 51.33 30.80
N GLY A 27 -53.31 52.30 31.10
CA GLY A 27 -53.31 53.18 32.27
C GLY A 27 -53.65 52.61 33.64
N GLY A 28 -52.62 52.41 34.47
CA GLY A 28 -52.70 52.26 35.92
C GLY A 28 -51.56 53.00 36.59
N ARG A 29 -51.90 53.80 37.61
CA ARG A 29 -51.07 54.81 38.32
C ARG A 29 -49.73 54.30 38.86
N LEU A 30 -48.77 55.23 38.87
CA LEU A 30 -47.54 55.19 39.65
C LEU A 30 -47.86 54.88 41.12
N ALA A 31 -47.27 53.81 41.63
CA ALA A 31 -47.15 53.55 43.06
C ALA A 31 -45.72 53.10 43.31
N ASP A 32 -45.04 53.81 44.21
CA ASP A 32 -43.72 53.49 44.74
C ASP A 32 -43.64 52.02 45.15
N GLN A 33 -42.76 51.27 44.50
CA GLN A 33 -42.38 49.94 44.97
C GLN A 33 -40.92 49.99 45.41
N GLN A 34 -40.77 50.07 46.72
CA GLN A 34 -39.50 50.03 47.43
C GLN A 34 -38.64 48.86 46.96
N VAL A 35 -37.37 49.16 46.66
CA VAL A 35 -36.34 48.19 46.29
C VAL A 35 -36.05 47.30 47.51
N MET A 36 -36.70 46.14 47.60
CA MET A 36 -36.25 45.05 48.47
C MET A 36 -35.08 44.34 47.80
N SER A 37 -33.86 44.66 48.24
CA SER A 37 -32.66 43.91 47.89
C SER A 37 -32.60 42.62 48.73
N HIS A 38 -33.05 41.51 48.14
CA HIS A 38 -32.75 40.19 48.69
C HIS A 38 -31.29 39.80 48.34
N PRO A 39 -30.44 39.44 49.31
CA PRO A 39 -29.12 38.89 49.00
C PRO A 39 -29.30 37.51 48.35
N VAL A 40 -28.99 37.40 47.06
CA VAL A 40 -28.95 36.11 46.37
C VAL A 40 -27.81 35.29 46.99
N PRO A 41 -28.06 34.10 47.56
CA PRO A 41 -26.99 33.28 48.09
C PRO A 41 -26.14 32.78 46.91
N ARG A 42 -24.95 33.36 46.76
CA ARG A 42 -23.89 32.92 45.84
C ARG A 42 -23.28 31.61 46.34
N ARG A 43 -24.10 30.57 46.52
CA ARG A 43 -23.66 29.23 46.90
C ARG A 43 -23.14 28.52 45.64
N SER A 44 -21.82 28.50 45.54
CA SER A 44 -20.97 27.84 44.55
C SER A 44 -21.59 26.58 43.91
N LEU A 45 -22.02 26.69 42.64
CA LEU A 45 -22.35 25.54 41.78
C LEU A 45 -21.21 24.51 41.73
N LEU A 46 -19.97 24.97 41.91
CA LEU A 46 -18.74 24.16 41.99
C LEU A 46 -18.76 23.11 43.13
N ARG A 47 -19.39 23.38 44.28
CA ARG A 47 -19.42 22.44 45.42
C ARG A 47 -20.40 21.27 45.25
N ARG A 48 -21.38 21.36 44.33
CA ARG A 48 -22.33 20.28 44.05
C ARG A 48 -21.87 19.31 42.96
N LEU A 49 -20.90 19.72 42.14
CA LEU A 49 -20.34 18.88 41.08
C LEU A 49 -19.23 17.94 41.59
N LEU A 50 -18.47 18.36 42.62
CA LEU A 50 -17.40 17.56 43.21
C LEU A 50 -17.83 16.16 43.73
N PRO A 51 -18.89 16.02 44.55
CA PRO A 51 -19.29 14.70 45.03
C PRO A 51 -19.88 13.81 43.91
N ARG A 52 -20.35 14.40 42.80
CA ARG A 52 -20.85 13.65 41.63
C ARG A 52 -19.73 13.08 40.75
N LEU A 53 -18.56 13.72 40.73
CA LEU A 53 -17.35 13.19 40.07
C LEU A 53 -16.68 12.09 40.89
N LEU A 54 -16.78 12.16 42.23
CA LEU A 54 -16.20 11.16 43.14
C LEU A 54 -17.03 9.87 43.25
N ASP A 55 -18.31 9.91 42.89
CA ASP A 55 -19.21 8.74 42.89
C ASP A 55 -19.30 8.07 41.49
N ASP A 56 -18.55 8.58 40.51
CA ASP A 56 -18.63 8.11 39.12
C ASP A 56 -17.72 6.88 38.88
N ARG A 57 -18.31 5.69 38.97
CA ARG A 57 -17.65 4.40 38.65
C ARG A 57 -17.18 4.27 37.19
N ARG A 58 -17.63 5.16 36.29
CA ARG A 58 -17.18 5.18 34.89
C ARG A 58 -15.70 5.50 34.75
N GLY A 59 -15.09 6.17 35.74
CA GLY A 59 -13.65 6.43 35.78
C GLY A 59 -12.80 5.16 35.87
N VAL A 60 -13.30 4.11 36.53
CA VAL A 60 -12.59 2.82 36.66
C VAL A 60 -12.54 2.10 35.31
N SER A 61 -13.66 2.04 34.57
CA SER A 61 -13.70 1.45 33.23
C SER A 61 -12.82 2.18 32.22
N ALA A 62 -12.63 3.51 32.38
CA ALA A 62 -11.72 4.27 31.53
C ALA A 62 -10.25 3.85 31.75
N ILE A 63 -9.86 3.54 32.99
CA ILE A 63 -8.52 3.06 33.33
C ILE A 63 -8.30 1.64 32.81
N GLU A 64 -9.27 0.74 33.00
CA GLU A 64 -9.20 -0.63 32.49
C GLU A 64 -9.08 -0.66 30.96
N PHE A 65 -9.84 0.19 30.27
CA PHE A 65 -9.70 0.38 28.83
C PHE A 65 -8.33 0.95 28.47
N GLY A 66 -7.82 1.94 29.21
CA GLY A 66 -6.49 2.51 28.97
C GLY A 66 -5.35 1.48 29.08
N MET A 67 -5.48 0.49 29.97
CA MET A 67 -4.48 -0.58 30.13
C MET A 67 -4.60 -1.68 29.06
N THR A 68 -5.82 -1.97 28.59
CA THR A 68 -6.08 -3.06 27.62
C THR A 68 -6.02 -2.61 26.16
N ALA A 69 -6.36 -1.34 25.88
CA ALA A 69 -6.41 -0.77 24.53
C ALA A 69 -5.09 -0.90 23.74
N PRO A 70 -3.89 -0.71 24.33
CA PRO A 70 -2.64 -0.86 23.58
C PRO A 70 -2.46 -2.27 22.98
N ILE A 71 -2.81 -3.31 23.74
CA ILE A 71 -2.73 -4.70 23.27
C ILE A 71 -3.77 -4.95 22.17
N LEU A 72 -4.99 -4.44 22.37
CA LEU A 72 -6.05 -4.54 21.36
C LEU A 72 -5.64 -3.88 20.04
N PHE A 73 -5.10 -2.65 20.09
CA PHE A 73 -4.64 -1.93 18.90
C PHE A 73 -3.47 -2.62 18.23
N LEU A 74 -2.53 -3.20 18.99
CA LEU A 74 -1.44 -3.99 18.42
C LEU A 74 -1.97 -5.18 17.62
N VAL A 75 -2.96 -5.91 18.15
CA VAL A 75 -3.55 -7.06 17.44
C VAL A 75 -4.34 -6.58 16.21
N VAL A 76 -5.16 -5.55 16.34
CA VAL A 76 -5.97 -5.03 15.23
C VAL A 76 -5.09 -4.46 14.11
N PHE A 77 -4.18 -3.54 14.42
CA PHE A 77 -3.33 -2.95 13.38
C PHE A 77 -2.29 -3.94 12.86
N GLY A 78 -1.78 -4.84 13.70
CA GLY A 78 -0.87 -5.92 13.28
C GLY A 78 -1.53 -6.87 12.28
N THR A 79 -2.76 -7.31 12.56
CA THR A 79 -3.51 -8.17 11.62
C THR A 79 -3.88 -7.44 10.33
N LEU A 80 -4.30 -6.17 10.40
CA LEU A 80 -4.55 -5.35 9.21
C LEU A 80 -3.28 -5.17 8.36
N GLN A 81 -2.11 -5.00 8.98
CA GLN A 81 -0.85 -4.89 8.27
C GLN A 81 -0.48 -6.18 7.52
N VAL A 82 -0.67 -7.33 8.16
CA VAL A 82 -0.44 -8.63 7.53
C VAL A 82 -1.42 -8.84 6.37
N ALA A 83 -2.71 -8.52 6.57
CA ALA A 83 -3.73 -8.62 5.53
C ALA A 83 -3.41 -7.74 4.31
N GLN A 84 -2.96 -6.52 4.54
CA GLN A 84 -2.50 -5.60 3.49
C GLN A 84 -1.32 -6.20 2.72
N SER A 85 -0.32 -6.75 3.42
CA SER A 85 0.85 -7.36 2.77
C SER A 85 0.47 -8.56 1.90
N TYR A 86 -0.43 -9.41 2.41
CA TYR A 86 -0.96 -10.54 1.67
C TYR A 86 -1.77 -10.10 0.42
N TYR A 87 -2.55 -9.03 0.55
CA TYR A 87 -3.30 -8.47 -0.58
C TYR A 87 -2.37 -7.95 -1.68
N VAL A 88 -1.31 -7.21 -1.33
CA VAL A 88 -0.29 -6.75 -2.31
C VAL A 88 0.39 -7.94 -2.98
N ASN A 89 0.77 -8.97 -2.22
CA ASN A 89 1.37 -10.20 -2.77
C ASN A 89 0.44 -10.88 -3.78
N THR A 90 -0.86 -11.00 -3.46
CA THR A 90 -1.87 -11.61 -4.33
C THR A 90 -2.03 -10.82 -5.63
N VAL A 91 -2.13 -9.50 -5.54
CA VAL A 91 -2.23 -8.62 -6.73
C VAL A 91 -0.97 -8.65 -7.57
N LEU A 92 0.21 -8.67 -6.95
CA LEU A 92 1.49 -8.80 -7.65
C LEU A 92 1.56 -10.11 -8.44
N ASN A 93 1.27 -11.25 -7.81
CA ASN A 93 1.28 -12.55 -8.49
C ASN A 93 0.26 -12.60 -9.64
N GLY A 94 -0.94 -12.05 -9.44
CA GLY A 94 -1.95 -11.92 -10.50
C GLY A 94 -1.47 -11.07 -11.66
N ALA A 95 -0.84 -9.92 -11.38
CA ALA A 95 -0.31 -9.01 -12.38
C ALA A 95 0.85 -9.62 -13.17
N VAL A 96 1.77 -10.31 -12.49
CA VAL A 96 2.90 -11.02 -13.11
C VAL A 96 2.41 -12.14 -14.03
N ASN A 97 1.42 -12.93 -13.61
CA ASN A 97 0.82 -13.97 -14.45
C ASN A 97 0.06 -13.38 -15.66
N ALA A 98 -0.63 -12.26 -15.47
CA ALA A 98 -1.28 -11.55 -16.58
C ALA A 98 -0.25 -11.01 -17.59
N ALA A 99 0.88 -10.48 -17.10
CA ALA A 99 1.99 -10.04 -17.94
C ALA A 99 2.62 -11.22 -18.69
N ALA A 100 2.87 -12.36 -18.03
CA ALA A 100 3.39 -13.57 -18.66
C ALA A 100 2.46 -14.07 -19.79
N ARG A 101 1.15 -14.12 -19.53
CA ARG A 101 0.16 -14.47 -20.57
C ARG A 101 0.22 -13.50 -21.74
N LYS A 102 0.25 -12.19 -21.51
CA LYS A 102 0.37 -11.20 -22.61
C LYS A 102 1.69 -11.35 -23.38
N SER A 103 2.79 -11.61 -22.68
CA SER A 103 4.11 -11.87 -23.29
C SER A 103 4.10 -13.09 -24.20
N SER A 104 3.29 -14.11 -23.89
CA SER A 104 3.17 -15.30 -24.73
C SER A 104 2.27 -15.11 -25.96
N LEU A 105 1.32 -14.17 -25.93
CA LEU A 105 0.30 -14.00 -26.96
C LEU A 105 0.65 -12.96 -28.03
N GLN A 106 1.44 -11.93 -27.68
CA GLN A 106 1.86 -10.92 -28.64
C GLN A 106 3.19 -11.34 -29.29
N SER A 107 3.25 -11.30 -30.62
CA SER A 107 4.46 -11.58 -31.41
C SER A 107 5.66 -10.75 -30.93
N GLY A 108 6.88 -11.24 -31.22
CA GLY A 108 8.20 -10.93 -30.60
C GLY A 108 8.70 -9.48 -30.53
N GLN A 109 7.80 -8.51 -30.55
CA GLN A 109 8.02 -7.08 -30.31
C GLN A 109 7.20 -6.56 -29.12
N THR A 110 6.77 -7.43 -28.19
CA THR A 110 6.19 -6.94 -26.93
C THR A 110 7.26 -6.11 -26.22
N SER A 111 7.08 -4.79 -26.21
CA SER A 111 8.01 -3.90 -25.52
C SER A 111 8.03 -4.32 -24.05
N ALA A 112 9.20 -4.67 -23.51
CA ALA A 112 9.39 -4.97 -22.08
C ALA A 112 8.70 -3.92 -21.19
N THR A 113 8.75 -2.67 -21.65
CA THR A 113 8.09 -1.50 -21.06
C THR A 113 6.58 -1.65 -20.95
N ALA A 114 5.89 -2.24 -21.93
CA ALA A 114 4.44 -2.44 -21.89
C ALA A 114 4.04 -3.47 -20.81
N LEU A 115 4.82 -4.54 -20.68
CA LEU A 115 4.62 -5.55 -19.62
C LEU A 115 4.88 -4.93 -18.24
N ASP A 116 5.97 -4.18 -18.10
CA ASP A 116 6.34 -3.52 -16.84
C ASP A 116 5.33 -2.44 -16.45
N THR A 117 4.80 -1.72 -17.44
CA THR A 117 3.73 -0.72 -17.21
C THR A 117 2.45 -1.41 -16.73
N LEU A 118 2.08 -2.55 -17.31
CA LEU A 118 0.91 -3.32 -16.86
C LEU A 118 1.04 -3.72 -15.39
N VAL A 119 2.17 -4.34 -15.02
CA VAL A 119 2.40 -4.80 -13.64
C VAL A 119 2.47 -3.60 -12.70
N SER A 120 3.22 -2.57 -13.06
CA SER A 120 3.31 -1.32 -12.27
C SER A 120 1.95 -0.70 -12.03
N THR A 121 1.08 -0.66 -13.04
CA THR A 121 -0.26 -0.07 -12.93
C THR A 121 -1.12 -0.85 -11.94
N MET A 122 -1.14 -2.18 -12.03
CA MET A 122 -1.93 -3.04 -11.13
C MET A 122 -1.44 -2.94 -9.68
N VAL A 123 -0.12 -2.97 -9.47
CA VAL A 123 0.46 -2.85 -8.12
C VAL A 123 0.22 -1.46 -7.55
N LYS A 124 0.48 -0.39 -8.31
CA LYS A 124 0.30 1.00 -7.84
C LYS A 124 -1.16 1.37 -7.60
N TYR A 125 -2.11 0.69 -8.24
CA TYR A 125 -3.53 0.87 -7.95
C TYR A 125 -3.87 0.49 -6.50
N VAL A 126 -3.24 -0.56 -5.97
CA VAL A 126 -3.43 -1.02 -4.60
C VAL A 126 -2.45 -0.38 -3.62
N MET A 127 -1.21 -0.14 -4.07
CA MET A 127 -0.13 0.45 -3.28
C MET A 127 0.53 1.60 -4.04
N PRO A 128 -0.02 2.82 -4.01
CA PRO A 128 0.51 3.94 -4.77
C PRO A 128 1.95 4.32 -4.41
N THR A 129 2.35 4.06 -3.16
CA THR A 129 3.69 4.35 -2.63
C THR A 129 4.72 3.25 -2.92
N ALA A 130 4.34 2.18 -3.63
CA ALA A 130 5.24 1.08 -3.95
C ALA A 130 6.30 1.48 -5.00
N ASN A 131 7.53 1.10 -4.71
CA ASN A 131 8.60 0.99 -5.69
C ASN A 131 8.52 -0.41 -6.33
N VAL A 132 8.54 -0.47 -7.67
CA VAL A 132 8.46 -1.72 -8.41
C VAL A 132 9.68 -1.82 -9.32
N THR A 133 10.45 -2.89 -9.16
CA THR A 133 11.65 -3.16 -9.96
C THR A 133 11.48 -4.44 -10.75
N PHE A 134 12.00 -4.45 -11.97
CA PHE A 134 11.85 -5.53 -12.92
C PHE A 134 13.20 -6.10 -13.30
N THR A 135 13.32 -7.42 -13.27
CA THR A 135 14.52 -8.13 -13.71
C THR A 135 14.10 -9.27 -14.63
N ARG A 136 14.89 -9.47 -15.69
CA ARG A 136 14.67 -10.51 -16.69
C ARG A 136 15.98 -11.18 -17.01
N LYS A 137 16.01 -12.50 -16.87
CA LYS A 137 17.11 -13.34 -17.31
C LYS A 137 16.59 -14.35 -18.32
N ASN A 138 17.39 -14.66 -19.32
CA ASN A 138 17.03 -15.64 -20.34
C ASN A 138 18.07 -16.76 -20.48
N TYR A 139 17.56 -17.94 -20.84
CA TYR A 139 18.28 -19.20 -20.92
C TYR A 139 17.91 -19.92 -22.21
N ALA A 140 18.82 -20.75 -22.72
CA ALA A 140 18.49 -21.59 -23.88
C ALA A 140 17.57 -22.75 -23.47
N GLU A 141 17.84 -23.34 -22.30
CA GLU A 141 17.15 -24.53 -21.79
C GLU A 141 16.60 -24.32 -20.38
N PHE A 142 15.52 -25.03 -20.03
CA PHE A 142 14.93 -24.96 -18.68
C PHE A 142 15.87 -25.48 -17.59
N THR A 143 16.73 -26.44 -17.91
CA THR A 143 17.68 -27.05 -16.97
C THR A 143 18.79 -26.10 -16.53
N GLN A 144 19.00 -25.01 -17.28
CA GLN A 144 20.03 -23.99 -17.02
C GLN A 144 19.57 -22.90 -16.05
N VAL A 145 18.27 -22.81 -15.76
CA VAL A 145 17.72 -21.75 -14.92
C VAL A 145 18.34 -21.82 -13.51
N GLY A 146 19.02 -20.74 -13.11
CA GLY A 146 19.67 -20.61 -11.80
C GLY A 146 20.93 -21.47 -11.63
N ARG A 147 21.49 -22.05 -12.71
CA ARG A 147 22.77 -22.75 -12.64
C ARG A 147 23.94 -21.77 -12.78
N PRO A 148 25.05 -22.01 -12.04
CA PRO A 148 26.27 -21.25 -12.25
C PRO A 148 26.89 -21.58 -13.61
N GLU A 149 27.80 -20.73 -14.05
CA GLU A 149 28.67 -21.03 -15.17
C GLU A 149 29.68 -22.13 -14.80
N ASP A 150 29.99 -23.00 -15.76
CA ASP A 150 30.97 -24.05 -15.57
C ASP A 150 32.38 -23.44 -15.43
N PHE A 151 33.18 -23.98 -14.52
CA PHE A 151 34.57 -23.56 -14.33
C PHE A 151 35.51 -24.75 -14.14
N THR A 152 36.80 -24.51 -14.37
CA THR A 152 37.86 -25.50 -14.21
C THR A 152 38.45 -25.38 -12.81
N ASP A 153 37.90 -26.15 -11.89
CA ASP A 153 38.37 -26.26 -10.51
C ASP A 153 39.75 -26.95 -10.44
N THR A 154 40.80 -26.14 -10.54
CA THR A 154 42.19 -26.57 -10.62
C THR A 154 42.71 -26.98 -9.24
N ASN A 155 42.25 -26.31 -8.18
CA ASN A 155 42.67 -26.57 -6.81
C ASN A 155 41.76 -27.56 -6.06
N LYS A 156 40.63 -27.95 -6.66
CA LYS A 156 39.63 -28.91 -6.17
C LYS A 156 38.89 -28.48 -4.91
N ASN A 157 38.65 -27.18 -4.75
CA ASN A 157 37.95 -26.64 -3.58
C ASN A 157 36.42 -26.56 -3.77
N GLY A 158 35.91 -26.83 -4.98
CA GLY A 158 34.49 -26.78 -5.32
C GLY A 158 33.90 -25.37 -5.47
N VAL A 159 34.72 -24.33 -5.56
CA VAL A 159 34.33 -22.92 -5.69
C VAL A 159 35.17 -22.27 -6.79
N TYR A 160 34.56 -21.38 -7.57
CA TYR A 160 35.31 -20.63 -8.57
C TYR A 160 36.33 -19.70 -7.92
N ASP A 161 37.60 -19.84 -8.32
CA ASP A 161 38.67 -18.89 -7.97
C ASP A 161 39.01 -17.96 -9.14
N ALA A 162 39.41 -16.73 -8.84
CA ALA A 162 39.75 -15.73 -9.86
C ALA A 162 40.96 -16.11 -10.74
N THR A 163 41.70 -17.16 -10.36
CA THR A 163 42.82 -17.73 -11.13
C THR A 163 42.39 -18.90 -12.02
N GLU A 164 41.10 -19.22 -12.09
CA GLU A 164 40.58 -20.35 -12.84
C GLU A 164 39.86 -19.93 -14.11
N CYS A 165 39.82 -20.85 -15.07
CA CYS A 165 39.08 -20.65 -16.30
C CYS A 165 37.58 -20.95 -16.08
N PHE A 166 36.71 -20.19 -16.71
CA PHE A 166 35.26 -20.44 -16.73
C PHE A 166 34.68 -20.34 -18.13
N VAL A 167 33.49 -20.92 -18.33
CA VAL A 167 32.74 -20.87 -19.58
C VAL A 167 31.73 -19.73 -19.50
N ASP A 168 32.07 -18.60 -20.13
CA ASP A 168 31.22 -17.42 -20.24
C ASP A 168 30.03 -17.70 -21.17
N MET A 169 28.86 -17.93 -20.59
CA MET A 169 27.63 -18.32 -21.27
C MET A 169 26.72 -17.13 -21.56
N ASN A 170 26.86 -16.03 -20.81
CA ASN A 170 26.03 -14.84 -20.98
C ASN A 170 26.74 -13.68 -21.73
N GLY A 171 28.06 -13.76 -21.88
CA GLY A 171 28.92 -12.84 -22.62
C GLY A 171 29.38 -11.62 -21.81
N ASN A 172 29.35 -11.65 -20.47
CA ASN A 172 29.75 -10.52 -19.62
C ASN A 172 31.23 -10.58 -19.19
N SER A 173 31.96 -11.64 -19.56
CA SER A 173 33.36 -11.89 -19.18
C SER A 173 33.63 -11.92 -17.67
N LEU A 174 32.64 -12.29 -16.86
CA LEU A 174 32.75 -12.54 -15.43
C LEU A 174 32.08 -13.87 -15.11
N TRP A 175 32.65 -14.65 -14.20
CA TRP A 175 31.97 -15.86 -13.73
C TRP A 175 30.72 -15.48 -12.95
N ASP A 176 29.58 -16.05 -13.32
CA ASP A 176 28.32 -15.86 -12.61
C ASP A 176 27.84 -17.13 -11.90
N ALA A 177 27.33 -16.94 -10.68
CA ALA A 177 26.56 -17.96 -9.96
C ALA A 177 25.21 -18.28 -10.63
N ASP A 178 24.82 -17.50 -11.64
CA ASP A 178 23.65 -17.73 -12.48
C ASP A 178 23.96 -17.29 -13.93
N MET A 179 24.11 -18.27 -14.81
CA MET A 179 24.47 -18.13 -16.22
C MET A 179 23.43 -17.41 -17.10
N GLY A 180 22.30 -16.99 -16.53
CA GLY A 180 21.24 -16.31 -17.25
C GLY A 180 21.70 -14.97 -17.83
N LYS A 181 21.42 -14.75 -19.12
CA LYS A 181 21.74 -13.48 -19.78
C LYS A 181 20.62 -12.45 -19.53
N THR A 182 20.98 -11.18 -19.33
CA THR A 182 19.97 -10.15 -19.09
C THR A 182 19.15 -9.86 -20.35
N GLY A 183 17.83 -9.72 -20.18
CA GLY A 183 16.91 -9.30 -21.24
C GLY A 183 15.80 -10.31 -21.55
N LEU A 184 15.08 -10.05 -22.63
CA LEU A 184 13.95 -10.88 -23.08
C LEU A 184 14.38 -12.11 -23.88
N GLY A 185 15.56 -12.10 -24.49
CA GLY A 185 16.02 -13.21 -25.32
C GLY A 185 15.37 -13.35 -26.67
N GLY A 186 15.80 -14.41 -27.36
CA GLY A 186 15.36 -14.75 -28.71
C GLY A 186 14.15 -15.65 -28.73
N ALA A 187 13.81 -16.14 -29.92
CA ALA A 187 12.77 -17.16 -30.09
C ALA A 187 13.11 -18.44 -29.31
N ASN A 188 12.11 -19.10 -28.73
CA ASN A 188 12.23 -20.30 -27.89
C ASN A 188 13.04 -20.18 -26.60
N ASP A 189 13.67 -19.04 -26.32
CA ASP A 189 14.38 -18.85 -25.05
C ASP A 189 13.42 -18.93 -23.86
N ILE A 190 13.95 -19.45 -22.76
CA ILE A 190 13.29 -19.45 -21.46
C ILE A 190 13.62 -18.13 -20.79
N VAL A 191 12.61 -17.40 -20.34
CA VAL A 191 12.76 -16.11 -19.65
C VAL A 191 12.23 -16.25 -18.24
N VAL A 192 13.08 -15.92 -17.28
CA VAL A 192 12.71 -15.76 -15.88
C VAL A 192 12.41 -14.29 -15.67
N TYR A 193 11.13 -13.97 -15.44
CA TYR A 193 10.66 -12.63 -15.14
C TYR A 193 10.43 -12.50 -13.65
N THR A 194 11.23 -11.66 -12.99
CA THR A 194 11.15 -11.40 -11.56
C THR A 194 10.80 -9.94 -11.32
N VAL A 195 9.71 -9.74 -10.59
CA VAL A 195 9.22 -8.43 -10.18
C VAL A 195 9.37 -8.33 -8.67
N THR A 196 9.99 -7.27 -8.20
CA THR A 196 10.13 -6.99 -6.78
C THR A 196 9.39 -5.71 -6.45
N VAL A 197 8.49 -5.80 -5.48
CA VAL A 197 7.72 -4.66 -4.97
C VAL A 197 8.23 -4.32 -3.58
N SER A 198 8.58 -3.06 -3.35
CA SER A 198 9.00 -2.56 -2.04
C SER A 198 8.16 -1.35 -1.64
N TYR A 199 7.63 -1.35 -0.42
CA TYR A 199 6.83 -0.24 0.11
C TYR A 199 7.03 -0.08 1.61
N LYS A 200 6.81 1.13 2.10
CA LYS A 200 6.88 1.44 3.54
C LYS A 200 5.65 0.89 4.26
N GLN A 201 5.88 0.22 5.38
CA GLN A 201 4.80 -0.32 6.22
C GLN A 201 3.99 0.81 6.87
N TRP A 202 2.66 0.67 6.95
CA TRP A 202 1.76 1.76 7.39
C TRP A 202 1.89 2.13 8.86
N PHE A 203 1.89 1.13 9.75
CA PHE A 203 1.80 1.37 11.19
C PHE A 203 3.15 1.41 11.91
N GLY A 204 4.26 1.15 11.21
CA GLY A 204 5.61 1.29 11.74
C GLY A 204 5.99 0.34 12.88
N PHE A 205 5.13 -0.62 13.25
CA PHE A 205 5.43 -1.57 14.34
C PHE A 205 6.71 -2.36 14.10
N ALA A 206 7.01 -2.71 12.85
CA ALA A 206 8.27 -3.38 12.51
C ALA A 206 9.48 -2.65 13.07
N LYS A 207 9.54 -1.31 12.91
CA LYS A 207 10.66 -0.51 13.41
C LYS A 207 10.78 -0.55 14.94
N MET A 208 9.67 -0.62 15.65
CA MET A 208 9.64 -0.76 17.12
C MET A 208 10.26 -2.08 17.58
N PHE A 209 10.14 -3.14 16.78
CA PHE A 209 10.71 -4.46 17.03
C PHE A 209 12.06 -4.70 16.31
N GLY A 210 12.71 -3.64 15.79
CA GLY A 210 14.00 -3.75 15.08
C GLY A 210 13.91 -4.39 13.69
N LEU A 211 12.71 -4.57 13.15
CA LEU A 211 12.46 -5.09 11.82
C LEU A 211 12.53 -3.98 10.75
N PRO A 212 12.75 -4.32 9.46
CA PRO A 212 12.82 -3.36 8.38
C PRO A 212 11.58 -2.47 8.27
N GLU A 213 11.79 -1.18 7.98
CA GLU A 213 10.70 -0.20 7.75
C GLU A 213 9.97 -0.43 6.42
N TYR A 214 10.66 -1.05 5.46
CA TYR A 214 10.14 -1.42 4.14
C TYR A 214 9.83 -2.90 4.09
N GLN A 215 8.67 -3.24 3.53
CA GLN A 215 8.32 -4.61 3.17
C GLN A 215 8.68 -4.83 1.70
N THR A 216 9.41 -5.90 1.42
CA THR A 216 9.79 -6.29 0.06
C THR A 216 9.17 -7.63 -0.31
N ILE A 217 8.51 -7.68 -1.45
CA ILE A 217 7.75 -8.83 -1.94
C ILE A 217 8.24 -9.16 -3.36
N PRO A 218 9.03 -10.23 -3.55
CA PRO A 218 9.37 -10.72 -4.86
C PRO A 218 8.25 -11.62 -5.41
N SER A 219 8.08 -11.61 -6.73
CA SER A 219 7.26 -12.55 -7.49
C SER A 219 7.99 -12.90 -8.78
N THR A 220 8.13 -14.20 -9.04
CA THR A 220 8.87 -14.71 -10.19
C THR A 220 7.98 -15.64 -11.00
N THR A 221 8.05 -15.52 -12.32
CA THR A 221 7.40 -16.43 -13.25
C THR A 221 8.37 -16.80 -14.37
N ILE A 222 8.19 -18.00 -14.91
CA ILE A 222 9.01 -18.53 -16.00
C ILE A 222 8.13 -18.63 -17.23
N LEU A 223 8.60 -18.06 -18.33
CA LEU A 223 7.93 -18.08 -19.63
C LEU A 223 8.87 -18.59 -20.70
N LYS A 224 8.31 -19.14 -21.77
CA LYS A 224 9.05 -19.50 -22.99
C LYS A 224 8.61 -18.57 -24.11
N ASN A 225 9.57 -17.97 -24.79
CA ASN A 225 9.29 -17.11 -25.93
C ASN A 225 8.72 -17.92 -27.09
N GLN A 226 7.83 -17.29 -27.85
CA GLN A 226 7.20 -17.93 -29.01
C GLN A 226 8.24 -18.33 -30.07
N PRO A 227 7.99 -19.41 -30.85
CA PRO A 227 8.89 -19.88 -31.90
C PRO A 227 8.72 -19.04 -33.18
N PHE A 228 8.91 -17.72 -33.10
CA PHE A 228 8.80 -16.83 -34.26
C PHE A 228 10.04 -16.87 -35.18
N ALA A 229 11.12 -17.49 -34.71
CA ALA A 229 12.36 -17.71 -35.43
C ALA A 229 13.06 -18.98 -34.89
N THR A 230 14.13 -19.42 -35.56
CA THR A 230 15.04 -20.43 -35.01
C THR A 230 15.71 -19.90 -33.76
N GLN A 231 15.81 -20.74 -32.72
CA GLN A 231 16.53 -20.36 -31.51
C GLN A 231 18.01 -20.15 -31.84
N ALA A 232 18.57 -19.04 -31.36
CA ALA A 232 19.99 -18.80 -31.49
C ALA A 232 20.75 -19.82 -30.62
N THR A 233 21.72 -20.53 -31.20
CA THR A 233 22.60 -21.42 -30.44
C THR A 233 23.45 -20.58 -29.47
N ARG A 234 23.32 -20.85 -28.17
CA ARG A 234 24.21 -20.29 -27.17
C ARG A 234 25.52 -21.07 -27.17
N THR A 235 26.62 -20.40 -27.50
CA THR A 235 27.96 -20.97 -27.44
C THR A 235 28.71 -20.30 -26.31
N GLY A 236 29.11 -21.06 -25.30
CA GLY A 236 29.94 -20.58 -24.20
C GLY A 236 31.37 -20.32 -24.67
N VAL A 237 31.98 -19.25 -24.17
CA VAL A 237 33.38 -18.90 -24.49
C VAL A 237 34.23 -19.14 -23.25
N SER A 238 35.25 -20.00 -23.36
CA SER A 238 36.19 -20.18 -22.26
C SER A 238 36.98 -18.89 -22.02
N LYS A 239 36.93 -18.38 -20.79
CA LYS A 239 37.69 -17.23 -20.29
C LYS A 239 38.67 -17.72 -19.25
N CYS A 240 39.92 -17.31 -19.37
CA CYS A 240 40.98 -17.61 -18.42
C CYS A 240 41.63 -16.29 -17.96
N PRO A 241 42.27 -16.26 -16.78
CA PRO A 241 42.96 -15.08 -16.25
C PRO A 241 44.06 -14.53 -17.17
#